data_AF-A0A8J4YPA5-F1
#
_entry.id   AF-A0A8J4YPA5-F1
#
_cell.length_a   1.000
_cell.length_b   1.000
_cell.length_c   1.000
_cell.angle_alpha   90.00
_cell.angle_beta   90.00
_cell.angle_gamma   90.00
#
_symmetry.space_group_name_H-M   'P 1'
#
loop_
_entity.id
_entity.type
_entity.pdbx_description
1 polymer ?
#
loop_
_entity_poly.entity_id
_entity_poly.type
_entity_poly.pdbx_seq_one_letter_code
_entity_poly.pdbx_strand_id
1 'polypeptide(L)'
;MAMYALGMSVLQDVIAFEKTKVKQVAYADDLSGAGKLQDLSHWWELIQANGPTIGYTPNAAKSFLIVKPEHYDGAVNIFSGSGVVVTKEGQRHLGAVIGTEEYKKEYVGEKVSEWVHEVEVLSAMAKTEPHAAYAAYTHGLQHRWNFVMRTIPDISPLLRPLEESIRTPSYQRY
;
A
#
# COMPACT_ATOMS: atom_id res chain seq x y z
N MET A 1 -7.38 -22.09 -2.35
CA MET A 1 -6.14 -21.41 -1.91
C MET A 1 -4.88 -22.10 -2.44
N ALA A 2 -4.69 -23.41 -2.29
CA ALA A 2 -3.50 -24.11 -2.81
C ALA A 2 -3.32 -24.03 -4.35
N MET A 3 -4.40 -24.17 -5.13
CA MET A 3 -4.36 -24.06 -6.61
C MET A 3 -3.92 -22.67 -7.10
N TYR A 4 -4.29 -21.59 -6.38
CA TYR A 4 -3.91 -20.22 -6.74
C TYR A 4 -2.43 -19.97 -6.45
N ALA A 5 -1.92 -20.47 -5.32
CA ALA A 5 -0.50 -20.42 -5.00
C ALA A 5 0.36 -21.19 -6.02
N LEU A 6 -0.09 -22.37 -6.46
CA LEU A 6 0.59 -23.18 -7.49
C LEU A 6 0.57 -22.51 -8.86
N GLY A 7 -0.57 -21.92 -9.25
CA GLY A 7 -0.67 -21.17 -10.50
C GLY A 7 0.26 -19.96 -10.53
N MET A 8 0.29 -19.17 -9.45
CA MET A 8 1.15 -17.98 -9.37
C MET A 8 2.64 -18.31 -9.32
N SER A 9 3.06 -19.41 -8.68
CA SER A 9 4.46 -19.84 -8.74
C SER A 9 4.86 -20.26 -10.16
N VAL A 10 3.97 -20.97 -10.87
CA VAL A 10 4.21 -21.36 -12.27
C VAL A 10 4.28 -20.12 -13.18
N LEU A 11 3.42 -19.12 -12.96
CA LEU A 11 3.48 -17.85 -13.68
C LEU A 11 4.83 -17.15 -13.49
N GLN A 12 5.27 -17.09 -12.23
CA GLN A 12 6.55 -16.46 -11.89
C GLN A 12 7.71 -17.20 -12.55
N ASP A 13 7.70 -18.53 -12.57
CA ASP A 13 8.73 -19.34 -13.21
C ASP A 13 8.74 -19.17 -14.73
N VAL A 14 7.57 -19.12 -15.38
CA VAL A 14 7.45 -18.85 -16.84
C VAL A 14 8.02 -17.47 -17.17
N ILE A 15 7.68 -16.45 -16.38
CA ILE A 15 8.18 -15.08 -16.58
C ILE A 15 9.68 -14.96 -16.25
N ALA A 16 10.17 -15.71 -15.25
CA ALA A 16 11.58 -15.77 -14.92
C ALA A 16 12.39 -16.49 -16.00
N PHE A 17 11.79 -17.49 -16.66
CA PHE A 17 12.40 -18.23 -17.77
C PHE A 17 12.63 -17.36 -19.01
N GLU A 18 11.75 -16.39 -19.26
CA GLU A 18 11.89 -15.34 -20.28
C GLU A 18 13.08 -14.38 -20.02
N LYS A 19 13.81 -14.53 -18.90
CA LYS A 19 14.97 -13.69 -18.49
C LYS A 19 14.66 -12.19 -18.48
N THR A 20 13.45 -11.83 -18.10
CA THR A 20 13.11 -10.42 -17.87
C THR A 20 14.01 -9.83 -16.78
N LYS A 21 14.48 -8.59 -16.97
CA LYS A 21 15.28 -7.88 -15.94
C LYS A 21 14.42 -7.31 -14.80
N VAL A 22 13.13 -7.64 -14.81
CA VAL A 22 12.14 -7.17 -13.82
C VAL A 22 12.28 -8.02 -12.57
N LYS A 23 12.44 -7.34 -11.43
CA LYS A 23 12.31 -7.99 -10.12
C LYS A 23 10.83 -8.08 -9.79
N GLN A 24 10.31 -9.29 -9.64
CA GLN A 24 8.90 -9.52 -9.35
C GLN A 24 8.68 -10.14 -7.97
N VAL A 25 7.55 -9.84 -7.37
CA VAL A 25 7.05 -10.44 -6.12
C VAL A 25 5.55 -10.67 -6.27
N ALA A 26 5.01 -11.74 -5.68
CA ALA A 26 3.57 -11.91 -5.56
C ALA A 26 3.17 -12.15 -4.11
N TYR A 27 2.02 -11.63 -3.75
CA TYR A 27 1.32 -11.96 -2.53
C TYR A 27 -0.12 -12.33 -2.88
N ALA A 28 -0.46 -13.62 -2.76
CA ALA A 28 -1.71 -14.16 -3.31
C ALA A 28 -1.89 -13.79 -4.80
N ASP A 29 -2.94 -13.05 -5.16
CA ASP A 29 -3.23 -12.56 -6.52
C ASP A 29 -2.55 -11.22 -6.87
N ASP A 30 -2.02 -10.51 -5.86
CA ASP A 30 -1.30 -9.26 -6.04
C ASP A 30 0.11 -9.53 -6.56
N LEU A 31 0.31 -9.34 -7.86
CA LEU A 31 1.61 -9.40 -8.52
C LEU A 31 2.21 -7.99 -8.61
N SER A 32 3.50 -7.85 -8.35
CA SER A 32 4.21 -6.57 -8.43
C SER A 32 5.57 -6.76 -9.08
N GLY A 33 5.93 -5.84 -9.97
CA GLY A 33 7.19 -5.86 -10.70
C GLY A 33 7.90 -4.50 -10.63
N ALA A 34 9.22 -4.52 -10.51
CA ALA A 34 10.07 -3.33 -10.53
C ALA A 34 11.21 -3.49 -11.54
N GLY A 35 11.36 -2.51 -12.43
CA GLY A 35 12.33 -2.57 -13.53
C GLY A 35 12.31 -1.30 -14.39
N LYS A 36 12.96 -1.36 -15.57
CA LYS A 36 12.87 -0.29 -16.56
C LYS A 36 11.51 -0.33 -17.26
N LEU A 37 11.03 0.81 -17.75
CA LEU A 37 9.71 0.91 -18.39
C LEU A 37 9.49 -0.08 -19.55
N GLN A 38 10.49 -0.23 -20.42
CA GLN A 38 10.43 -1.18 -21.54
C GLN A 38 10.32 -2.63 -21.06
N ASP A 39 11.14 -2.99 -20.07
CA ASP A 39 11.13 -4.34 -19.49
C ASP A 39 9.80 -4.60 -18.76
N LEU A 40 9.21 -3.59 -18.11
CA LEU A 40 7.91 -3.68 -17.43
C LEU A 40 6.74 -3.81 -18.40
N SER A 41 6.80 -3.13 -19.55
CA SER A 41 5.78 -3.25 -20.59
C SER A 41 5.75 -4.68 -21.15
N HIS A 42 6.93 -5.21 -21.48
CA HIS A 42 7.05 -6.57 -21.96
C HIS A 42 6.63 -7.59 -20.90
N TRP A 43 6.99 -7.36 -19.63
CA TRP A 43 6.54 -8.16 -18.51
C TRP A 43 5.01 -8.18 -18.37
N TRP A 44 4.34 -7.03 -18.54
CA TRP A 44 2.88 -6.93 -18.52
C TRP A 44 2.22 -7.70 -19.67
N GLU A 45 2.79 -7.65 -20.87
CA GLU A 45 2.33 -8.44 -22.02
C GLU A 45 2.44 -9.94 -21.75
N LEU A 46 3.55 -10.41 -21.17
CA LEU A 46 3.74 -11.81 -20.80
C LEU A 46 2.70 -12.28 -19.77
N ILE A 47 2.35 -11.44 -18.80
CA ILE A 47 1.30 -11.76 -17.81
C ILE A 47 -0.06 -11.87 -18.48
N GLN A 48 -0.40 -10.95 -19.38
CA GLN A 48 -1.68 -11.00 -20.10
C GLN A 48 -1.77 -12.23 -21.02
N ALA A 49 -0.66 -12.62 -21.67
CA ALA A 49 -0.63 -13.75 -22.58
C ALA A 49 -0.66 -15.11 -21.84
N ASN A 50 0.14 -15.25 -20.78
CA ASN A 50 0.33 -16.53 -20.09
C ASN A 50 -0.59 -16.73 -18.88
N GLY A 51 -1.06 -15.63 -18.26
CA GLY A 51 -1.94 -15.67 -17.10
C GLY A 51 -3.21 -16.49 -17.33
N PRO A 52 -3.97 -16.28 -18.43
CA PRO A 52 -5.22 -17.01 -18.66
C PRO A 52 -5.06 -18.52 -18.73
N THR A 53 -3.92 -19.01 -19.24
CA THR A 53 -3.60 -20.45 -19.36
C THR A 53 -3.55 -21.16 -18.01
N ILE A 54 -3.27 -20.42 -16.94
CA ILE A 54 -3.19 -20.93 -15.55
C ILE A 54 -4.33 -20.41 -14.67
N GLY A 55 -5.35 -19.79 -15.26
CA GLY A 55 -6.51 -19.25 -14.55
C GLY A 55 -6.29 -17.89 -13.87
N TYR A 56 -5.21 -17.16 -14.21
CA TYR A 56 -4.95 -15.80 -13.73
C TYR A 56 -5.33 -14.76 -14.79
N THR A 57 -6.36 -13.95 -14.55
CA THR A 57 -6.74 -12.87 -15.48
C THR A 57 -6.41 -11.51 -14.86
N PRO A 58 -5.34 -10.83 -15.31
CA PRO A 58 -4.96 -9.54 -14.77
C PRO A 58 -6.02 -8.48 -15.10
N ASN A 59 -6.37 -7.63 -14.14
CA ASN A 59 -7.33 -6.53 -14.33
C ASN A 59 -6.59 -5.21 -14.54
N ALA A 60 -6.41 -4.81 -15.80
CA ALA A 60 -5.67 -3.61 -16.18
C ALA A 60 -6.18 -2.34 -15.49
N ALA A 61 -7.50 -2.18 -15.34
CA ALA A 61 -8.11 -1.01 -14.72
C ALA A 61 -7.82 -0.89 -13.20
N LYS A 62 -7.40 -1.99 -12.56
CA LYS A 62 -6.96 -2.03 -11.16
C LYS A 62 -5.44 -2.11 -11.03
N SER A 63 -4.71 -2.22 -12.13
CA SER A 63 -3.25 -2.27 -12.15
C SER A 63 -2.68 -0.86 -12.27
N PHE A 64 -1.71 -0.55 -11.42
CA PHE A 64 -1.10 0.76 -11.34
C PHE A 64 0.39 0.70 -11.64
N LEU A 65 0.85 1.61 -12.49
CA LEU A 65 2.26 1.83 -12.76
C LEU A 65 2.68 3.13 -12.08
N ILE A 66 3.54 3.01 -11.06
CA ILE A 66 4.08 4.15 -10.33
C ILE A 66 5.41 4.53 -10.98
N VAL A 67 5.52 5.76 -11.46
CA VAL A 67 6.72 6.26 -12.15
C VAL A 67 7.20 7.56 -11.53
N LYS A 68 8.50 7.79 -11.64
CA LYS A 68 9.06 9.10 -11.27
C LYS A 68 8.55 10.17 -12.25
N PRO A 69 8.36 11.43 -11.82
CA PRO A 69 7.83 12.50 -12.65
C PRO A 69 8.58 12.67 -13.99
N GLU A 70 9.91 12.54 -13.98
CA GLU A 70 10.77 12.65 -15.17
C GLU A 70 10.54 11.56 -16.23
N HIS A 71 9.86 10.47 -15.88
CA HIS A 71 9.58 9.35 -16.76
C HIS A 71 8.09 9.19 -17.07
N TYR A 72 7.25 10.11 -16.60
CA TYR A 72 5.81 10.03 -16.76
C TYR A 72 5.38 10.00 -18.23
N ASP A 73 5.85 10.96 -19.03
CA ASP A 73 5.48 11.05 -20.45
C ASP A 73 5.93 9.80 -21.23
N GLY A 74 7.14 9.30 -20.93
CA GLY A 74 7.65 8.06 -21.51
C GLY A 74 6.82 6.84 -21.11
N ALA A 75 6.38 6.77 -19.85
CA ALA A 75 5.54 5.68 -19.36
C ALA A 75 4.14 5.71 -19.98
N VAL A 76 3.51 6.87 -20.09
CA VAL A 76 2.20 7.04 -20.76
C VAL A 76 2.29 6.59 -22.22
N ASN A 77 3.36 6.96 -22.92
CA ASN A 77 3.56 6.54 -24.31
C ASN A 77 3.76 5.02 -24.45
N ILE A 78 4.60 4.42 -23.59
CA ILE A 78 4.89 2.97 -23.64
C ILE A 78 3.67 2.13 -23.25
N PHE A 79 2.93 2.54 -22.21
CA PHE A 79 1.76 1.83 -21.71
C PHE A 79 0.45 2.27 -22.38
N SER A 80 0.50 3.10 -23.42
CA SER A 80 -0.67 3.52 -24.18
C SER A 80 -1.39 2.30 -24.76
N GLY A 81 -2.70 2.18 -24.49
CA GLY A 81 -3.52 1.06 -24.94
C GLY A 81 -3.44 -0.20 -24.08
N SER A 82 -2.58 -0.25 -23.05
CA SER A 82 -2.50 -1.38 -22.11
C SER A 82 -3.63 -1.42 -21.08
N GLY A 83 -4.34 -0.30 -20.88
CA GLY A 83 -5.39 -0.14 -19.87
C GLY A 83 -4.88 0.08 -18.43
N VAL A 84 -3.56 0.07 -18.21
CA VAL A 84 -2.92 0.29 -16.90
C VAL A 84 -2.97 1.77 -16.52
N VAL A 85 -3.25 2.05 -15.24
CA VAL A 85 -3.29 3.43 -14.72
C VAL A 85 -1.88 3.88 -14.34
N VAL A 86 -1.36 4.92 -15.00
CA VAL A 86 -0.03 5.48 -14.71
C VAL A 86 -0.15 6.64 -13.73
N THR A 87 0.57 6.58 -12.61
CA THR A 87 0.59 7.63 -11.57
C THR A 87 2.02 8.09 -11.27
N LYS A 88 2.15 9.40 -10.99
CA LYS A 88 3.42 10.06 -10.63
C LYS A 88 3.52 10.39 -9.14
N GLU A 89 2.40 10.40 -8.43
CA GLU A 89 2.29 10.92 -7.06
C GLU A 89 2.57 9.82 -6.03
N GLY A 90 2.09 8.61 -6.33
CA GLY A 90 2.21 7.43 -5.50
C GLY A 90 0.96 6.58 -5.56
N GLN A 91 1.01 5.42 -4.91
CA GLN A 91 -0.11 4.50 -4.74
C GLN A 91 0.02 3.81 -3.37
N ARG A 92 -1.11 3.38 -2.81
CA ARG A 92 -1.11 2.43 -1.69
C ARG A 92 -0.72 1.05 -2.23
N HIS A 93 0.24 0.39 -1.58
CA HIS A 93 0.67 -0.98 -1.91
C HIS A 93 0.71 -1.81 -0.62
N LEU A 94 -0.13 -2.85 -0.54
CA LEU A 94 -0.23 -3.77 0.60
C LEU A 94 -0.31 -3.07 1.98
N GLY A 95 -1.02 -1.94 2.06
CA GLY A 95 -1.18 -1.15 3.30
C GLY A 95 -0.05 -0.17 3.61
N ALA A 96 1.03 -0.19 2.82
CA ALA A 96 2.09 0.82 2.81
C ALA A 96 1.88 1.82 1.67
N VAL A 97 2.73 2.84 1.60
CA VAL A 97 2.72 3.85 0.53
C VAL A 97 4.01 3.76 -0.27
N ILE A 98 3.87 3.68 -1.59
CA ILE A 98 4.98 3.81 -2.54
C ILE A 98 4.71 5.08 -3.34
N GLY A 99 5.63 6.04 -3.30
CA GLY A 99 5.41 7.32 -3.98
C GLY A 99 6.36 8.41 -3.51
N THR A 100 5.94 9.66 -3.75
CA THR A 100 6.64 10.86 -3.31
C THR A 100 6.59 11.02 -1.78
N GLU A 101 7.54 11.77 -1.22
CA GLU A 101 7.53 12.07 0.22
C GLU A 101 6.32 12.93 0.60
N GLU A 102 5.81 13.75 -0.32
CA GLU A 102 4.59 14.53 -0.16
C GLU A 102 3.37 13.62 0.00
N TYR A 103 3.19 12.65 -0.89
CA TYR A 103 2.07 11.71 -0.83
C TYR A 103 2.14 10.82 0.43
N LYS A 104 3.35 10.43 0.84
CA LYS A 104 3.57 9.73 2.11
C LYS A 104 3.15 10.59 3.31
N LYS A 105 3.50 11.88 3.34
CA LYS A 105 3.10 12.80 4.42
C LYS A 105 1.60 12.99 4.48
N GLU A 106 0.94 13.15 3.33
CA GLU A 106 -0.50 13.29 3.24
C GLU A 106 -1.20 12.03 3.77
N TYR A 107 -0.84 10.85 3.27
CA TYR A 107 -1.45 9.59 3.71
C TYR A 107 -1.28 9.32 5.21
N VAL A 108 -0.06 9.54 5.74
CA VAL A 108 0.20 9.35 7.18
C VAL A 108 -0.51 10.43 7.98
N GLY A 109 -0.59 11.66 7.49
CA GLY A 109 -1.32 12.76 8.12
C GLY A 109 -2.81 12.47 8.26
N GLU A 110 -3.45 11.97 7.20
CA GLU A 110 -4.85 11.51 7.25
C GLU A 110 -5.07 10.43 8.30
N LYS A 111 -4.19 9.42 8.33
CA LYS A 111 -4.25 8.32 9.30
C LYS A 111 -4.07 8.81 10.74
N VAL A 112 -3.10 9.71 10.96
CA VAL A 112 -2.86 10.30 12.28
C VAL A 112 -4.07 11.12 12.73
N SER A 113 -4.68 11.90 11.84
CA SER A 113 -5.88 12.66 12.18
C SER A 113 -7.07 11.75 12.54
N GLU A 114 -7.25 10.64 11.81
CA GLU A 114 -8.25 9.62 12.13
C GLU A 114 -7.99 9.02 13.53
N TRP A 115 -6.74 8.66 13.83
CA TRP A 115 -6.38 8.06 15.10
C TRP A 115 -6.49 9.02 16.28
N VAL A 116 -6.14 10.29 16.10
CA VAL A 116 -6.34 11.34 17.12
C VAL A 116 -7.83 11.41 17.48
N HIS A 117 -8.71 11.44 16.49
CA HIS A 117 -10.15 11.44 16.72
C HIS A 117 -10.63 10.18 17.45
N GLU A 118 -10.15 8.99 17.05
CA GLU A 118 -10.50 7.73 17.71
C GLU A 118 -10.02 7.70 19.18
N VAL A 119 -8.83 8.25 19.46
CA VAL A 119 -8.31 8.40 20.84
C VAL A 119 -9.19 9.34 21.67
N GLU A 120 -9.65 10.46 21.10
CA GLU A 120 -10.58 11.38 21.78
C GLU A 120 -11.91 10.70 22.12
N VAL A 121 -12.47 9.93 21.19
CA VAL A 121 -13.71 9.16 21.39
C VAL A 121 -13.52 8.10 22.48
N LEU A 122 -12.42 7.34 22.45
CA LEU A 122 -12.12 6.35 23.49
C LEU A 122 -11.88 7.02 24.86
N SER A 123 -11.26 8.19 24.89
CA SER A 123 -11.07 8.97 26.12
C SER A 123 -12.41 9.36 26.74
N ALA A 124 -13.40 9.72 25.93
CA ALA A 124 -14.76 10.00 26.40
C ALA A 124 -15.44 8.73 26.94
N MET A 125 -15.35 7.60 26.22
CA MET A 125 -15.92 6.32 26.64
C MET A 125 -15.27 5.77 27.92
N ALA A 126 -13.98 6.02 28.12
CA ALA A 126 -13.25 5.56 29.31
C ALA A 126 -13.81 6.13 30.62
N LYS A 127 -14.59 7.23 30.58
CA LYS A 127 -15.25 7.80 31.76
C LYS A 127 -16.36 6.91 32.31
N THR A 128 -17.04 6.15 31.44
CA THR A 128 -18.14 5.24 31.82
C THR A 128 -17.71 3.79 31.76
N GLU A 129 -16.95 3.40 30.73
CA GLU A 129 -16.56 2.02 30.43
C GLU A 129 -15.03 1.88 30.25
N PRO A 130 -14.23 2.08 31.32
CA PRO A 130 -12.78 2.14 31.23
C PRO A 130 -12.14 0.85 30.71
N HIS A 131 -12.66 -0.32 31.10
CA HIS A 131 -12.12 -1.61 30.65
C HIS A 131 -12.35 -1.85 29.15
N ALA A 132 -13.53 -1.50 28.64
CA ALA A 132 -13.86 -1.64 27.23
C ALA A 132 -13.04 -0.65 26.37
N ALA A 133 -12.92 0.60 26.82
CA ALA A 133 -12.09 1.60 26.15
C ALA A 133 -10.62 1.19 26.10
N TYR A 134 -10.08 0.64 27.20
CA TYR A 134 -8.71 0.14 27.25
C TYR A 134 -8.50 -1.05 26.30
N ALA A 135 -9.43 -2.01 26.26
CA ALA A 135 -9.34 -3.15 25.36
C ALA A 135 -9.39 -2.72 23.88
N ALA A 136 -10.26 -1.77 23.52
CA ALA A 136 -10.33 -1.22 22.17
C ALA A 136 -9.04 -0.48 21.77
N TYR A 137 -8.43 0.23 22.72
CA TYR A 137 -7.16 0.92 22.51
C TYR A 137 -6.01 -0.07 22.25
N THR A 138 -5.82 -1.06 23.12
CA THR A 138 -4.69 -2.00 23.01
C THR A 138 -4.86 -3.00 21.88
N HIS A 139 -6.05 -3.57 21.72
CA HIS A 139 -6.31 -4.63 20.74
C HIS A 139 -6.81 -4.12 19.39
N GLY A 140 -7.18 -2.85 19.27
CA GLY A 140 -7.59 -2.22 18.02
C GLY A 140 -6.56 -1.22 17.52
N LEU A 141 -6.54 -0.05 18.16
CA LEU A 141 -5.78 1.11 17.72
C LEU A 141 -4.27 0.87 17.68
N GLN A 142 -3.68 0.39 18.77
CA GLN A 142 -2.24 0.21 18.86
C GLN A 142 -1.70 -0.73 17.77
N HIS A 143 -2.44 -1.78 17.40
CA HIS A 143 -2.02 -2.68 16.32
C HIS A 143 -2.02 -2.00 14.95
N ARG A 144 -2.99 -1.14 14.67
CA ARG A 144 -3.03 -0.34 13.42
C ARG A 144 -1.84 0.60 13.34
N TRP A 145 -1.50 1.26 14.44
CA TRP A 145 -0.37 2.19 14.50
C TRP A 145 0.96 1.46 14.30
N ASN A 146 1.14 0.34 15.01
CA ASN A 146 2.33 -0.50 14.90
C ASN A 146 2.55 -1.01 13.47
N PHE A 147 1.49 -1.38 12.76
CA PHE A 147 1.60 -1.79 11.36
C PHE A 147 2.17 -0.67 10.49
N VAL A 148 1.64 0.56 10.61
CA VAL A 148 2.11 1.71 9.82
C VAL A 148 3.54 2.10 10.19
N MET A 149 3.89 2.11 11.47
CA MET A 149 5.26 2.39 11.93
C MET A 149 6.30 1.38 11.41
N ARG A 150 5.89 0.13 11.18
CA ARG A 150 6.79 -0.91 10.66
C ARG A 150 6.90 -0.92 9.14
N THR A 151 5.90 -0.39 8.44
CA THR A 151 5.81 -0.45 6.97
C THR A 151 6.26 0.83 6.29
N ILE A 152 6.21 1.98 6.98
CA ILE A 152 6.57 3.27 6.42
C ILE A 152 7.73 3.88 7.23
N PRO A 153 8.94 4.00 6.66
CA PRO A 153 10.09 4.57 7.35
C PRO A 153 9.98 6.09 7.50
N ASP A 154 10.71 6.67 8.47
CA ASP A 154 10.88 8.12 8.66
C ASP A 154 9.59 8.93 8.91
N ILE A 155 8.58 8.31 9.54
CA ILE A 155 7.30 8.98 9.85
C ILE A 155 7.22 9.57 11.27
N SER A 156 8.26 9.42 12.09
CA SER A 156 8.26 9.85 13.49
C SER A 156 7.77 11.29 13.71
N PRO A 157 8.18 12.31 12.92
CA PRO A 157 7.69 13.67 13.10
C PRO A 157 6.17 13.82 12.88
N LEU A 158 5.58 12.98 12.02
CA LEU A 158 4.16 13.02 11.68
C LEU A 158 3.26 12.42 12.76
N LEU A 159 3.82 11.58 13.65
CA LEU A 159 3.08 10.93 14.73
C LEU A 159 2.93 11.82 15.98
N ARG A 160 3.62 12.96 16.03
CA ARG A 160 3.59 13.88 17.19
C ARG A 160 2.17 14.26 17.63
N PRO A 161 1.22 14.61 16.74
CA PRO A 161 -0.15 14.94 17.15
C PRO A 161 -0.85 13.78 17.89
N LEU A 162 -0.58 12.54 17.48
CA LEU A 162 -1.11 11.35 18.15
C LEU A 162 -0.51 11.21 19.56
N GLU A 163 0.80 11.36 19.71
CA GLU A 163 1.46 11.31 21.01
C GLU A 163 0.91 12.37 21.98
N GLU A 164 0.68 13.58 21.47
CA GLU A 164 0.06 14.67 22.24
C GLU A 164 -1.36 14.32 22.67
N SER A 165 -2.19 13.75 21.77
CA SER A 165 -3.57 13.34 22.12
C SER A 165 -3.64 12.25 23.19
N ILE A 166 -2.64 11.37 23.26
CA ILE A 166 -2.57 10.31 24.27
C ILE A 166 -2.10 10.87 25.61
N ARG A 167 -1.14 11.81 25.59
CA ARG A 167 -0.55 12.40 26.80
C ARG A 167 -1.44 13.45 27.46
N THR A 168 -2.18 14.22 26.68
CA THR A 168 -3.01 15.30 27.19
C THR A 168 -4.45 14.82 27.36
N PRO A 169 -4.96 14.73 28.60
CA PRO A 169 -6.37 14.47 28.81
C PRO A 169 -7.20 15.64 28.26
N SER A 170 -8.21 15.33 27.46
CA SER A 170 -9.14 16.29 26.82
C SER A 170 -9.89 17.22 27.80
N TYR A 171 -9.74 17.01 29.11
CA TYR A 171 -10.35 17.82 30.18
C TYR A 171 -9.54 19.07 30.57
N GLN A 172 -8.32 19.28 30.03
CA GLN A 172 -7.50 20.47 30.30
C GLN A 172 -7.58 21.58 29.23
N ARG A 173 -8.46 21.45 28.22
CA ARG A 173 -8.62 22.42 27.14
C ARG A 173 -9.75 23.46 27.34
N TYR A 174 -10.25 23.62 28.57
CA TYR A 174 -11.22 24.66 28.96
C TYR A 174 -10.73 25.43 30.18
#